data_AF-A0A316WCJ5-F1
#
_entry.id   AF-A0A316WCJ5-F1
#
_cell.length_a   1.000
_cell.length_b   1.000
_cell.length_c   1.000
_cell.angle_alpha   90.00
_cell.angle_beta   90.00
_cell.angle_gamma   90.00
#
_symmetry.space_group_name_H-M   'P 1'
#
loop_
_entity.id
_entity.type
_entity.pdbx_description
1 polymer ?
#
loop_
_entity_poly.entity_id
_entity_poly.type
_entity_poly.pdbx_seq_one_letter_code
_entity_poly.pdbx_strand_id
1 'polypeptide(L)'
;MFSNTGTVSFYLYLSFILIGLLSIFIVYYLIKKGTLDPDKLEKFLSYFKWVIISLAISTVTLIVTDLFKERDQDVKELQYFDKYVNDVKNEERPLVRLQLAKYLSIVAPSGEMKKSWTNYYNTIKREYDDYIKAQNNLKRDSAIANPTPKQIQQNEENQRKVNLFETPLSSTTNENAEWLIIAAGSTDIDNANINLEKAIKINHNSSIIKKGGSFRTVLMGYPSKIEAESQLQKVRNEINSMSYIVRKTTWCNTIEKGSDCLICK
;
A
#
# COMPACT_ATOMS: atom_id res chain seq x y z
N MET A 1 16.43 -21.31 -2.78
CA MET A 1 17.18 -22.59 -2.83
C MET A 1 16.43 -23.66 -3.67
N PHE A 2 15.80 -23.27 -4.79
CA PHE A 2 15.06 -24.18 -5.69
C PHE A 2 15.28 -23.82 -7.17
N SER A 3 16.47 -23.34 -7.55
CA SER A 3 16.73 -22.91 -8.94
C SER A 3 16.93 -24.06 -9.93
N ASN A 4 16.90 -25.32 -9.50
CA ASN A 4 17.30 -26.46 -10.34
C ASN A 4 16.31 -27.62 -10.43
N THR A 5 15.13 -27.53 -9.79
CA THR A 5 14.17 -28.66 -9.83
C THR A 5 13.61 -28.85 -11.24
N GLY A 6 13.29 -27.77 -11.94
CA GLY A 6 12.81 -27.82 -13.33
C GLY A 6 13.85 -28.37 -14.32
N THR A 7 15.12 -28.02 -14.15
CA THR A 7 16.22 -28.53 -14.99
C THR A 7 16.48 -30.01 -14.72
N VAL A 8 16.47 -30.47 -13.46
CA VAL A 8 16.66 -31.89 -13.13
C VAL A 8 15.49 -32.73 -13.68
N SER A 9 14.25 -32.28 -13.52
CA SER A 9 13.08 -32.94 -14.09
C SER A 9 13.18 -33.03 -15.63
N PHE A 10 13.61 -31.94 -16.29
CA PHE A 10 13.81 -31.91 -17.73
C PHE A 10 14.86 -32.92 -18.21
N TYR A 11 16.01 -33.03 -17.52
CA TYR A 11 17.05 -34.00 -17.87
C TYR A 11 16.62 -35.45 -17.64
N LEU A 12 15.90 -35.72 -16.54
CA LEU A 12 15.30 -37.04 -16.31
C LEU A 12 14.33 -37.41 -17.44
N TYR A 13 13.48 -36.48 -17.85
CA TYR A 13 12.57 -36.69 -18.99
C TYR A 13 13.30 -36.97 -20.30
N LEU A 14 14.32 -36.17 -20.61
CA LEU A 14 15.14 -36.37 -21.80
C LEU A 14 15.79 -37.75 -21.80
N SER A 15 16.25 -38.24 -20.64
CA SER A 15 16.82 -39.57 -20.49
C SER A 15 15.80 -40.69 -20.76
N PHE A 16 14.56 -40.55 -20.28
CA PHE A 16 13.50 -41.52 -20.54
C PHE A 16 13.10 -41.57 -22.02
N ILE A 17 13.03 -40.41 -22.68
CA ILE A 17 12.76 -40.34 -24.13
C ILE A 17 13.88 -41.00 -24.92
N LEU A 18 15.14 -40.75 -24.55
CA LEU A 18 16.31 -41.39 -25.17
C LEU A 18 16.31 -42.92 -25.01
N ILE A 19 15.98 -43.42 -23.81
CA ILE A 19 15.85 -44.86 -23.54
C ILE A 19 14.72 -45.46 -24.40
N GLY A 20 13.59 -44.76 -24.53
CA GLY A 20 12.49 -45.15 -25.40
C GLY A 20 12.93 -45.27 -26.86
N LEU A 21 13.60 -44.26 -27.41
CA LEU A 21 14.11 -44.26 -28.79
C LEU A 21 15.16 -45.35 -29.03
N LEU A 22 16.08 -45.55 -28.08
CA LEU A 22 17.08 -46.62 -28.13
C LEU A 22 16.41 -48.00 -28.16
N SER A 23 15.37 -48.22 -27.35
CA SER A 23 14.65 -49.49 -27.34
C SER A 23 13.94 -49.79 -28.66
N ILE A 24 13.31 -48.78 -29.30
CA ILE A 24 12.71 -48.91 -30.64
C ILE A 24 13.78 -49.26 -31.67
N PHE A 25 14.93 -48.60 -31.61
CA PHE A 25 16.04 -48.84 -32.53
C PHE A 25 16.61 -50.27 -32.39
N ILE A 26 16.79 -50.75 -31.16
CA ILE A 26 17.25 -52.12 -30.88
C ILE A 26 16.26 -53.14 -31.44
N VAL A 27 14.96 -52.93 -31.25
CA VAL A 27 13.91 -53.83 -31.73
C VAL A 27 13.86 -53.84 -33.26
N TYR A 28 13.89 -52.67 -33.90
CA TYR A 28 13.98 -52.56 -35.35
C TYR A 28 15.21 -53.30 -35.91
N TYR A 29 16.36 -53.15 -35.26
CA TYR A 29 17.59 -53.85 -35.63
C TYR A 29 17.47 -55.37 -35.49
N LEU A 30 16.86 -55.86 -34.41
CA LEU A 30 16.65 -57.29 -34.18
C LEU A 30 15.62 -57.92 -35.14
N ILE A 31 14.55 -57.18 -35.49
CA ILE A 31 13.60 -57.59 -36.53
C ILE A 31 14.31 -57.73 -37.89
N LYS A 32 15.13 -56.73 -38.25
CA LYS A 32 15.89 -56.74 -39.52
C LYS A 32 16.90 -57.90 -39.60
N LYS A 33 17.42 -58.35 -38.45
CA LYS A 33 18.33 -59.51 -38.37
C LYS A 33 17.61 -60.87 -38.41
N GLY A 34 16.28 -60.91 -38.38
CA GLY A 34 15.50 -62.15 -38.49
C GLY A 34 15.60 -63.08 -37.27
N THR A 35 16.11 -62.60 -36.13
CA THR A 35 16.36 -63.41 -34.93
C THR A 35 15.19 -63.42 -33.92
N LEU A 36 14.04 -62.85 -34.27
CA LEU A 36 12.91 -62.67 -33.35
C LEU A 36 11.73 -63.57 -33.72
N ASP A 37 11.38 -64.42 -32.75
CA ASP A 37 10.19 -65.24 -32.72
C ASP A 37 8.92 -64.34 -32.64
N PRO A 38 7.90 -64.51 -33.51
CA PRO A 38 6.71 -63.67 -33.53
C PRO A 38 6.02 -63.50 -32.16
N ASP A 39 5.95 -64.56 -31.37
CA ASP A 39 5.31 -64.53 -30.04
C ASP A 39 6.08 -63.65 -29.03
N LYS A 40 7.41 -63.59 -29.16
CA LYS A 40 8.25 -62.70 -28.33
C LYS A 40 8.12 -61.25 -28.78
N LEU A 41 7.93 -61.03 -30.08
CA LEU A 41 7.70 -59.70 -30.65
C LEU A 41 6.39 -59.09 -30.13
N GLU A 42 5.31 -59.87 -30.11
CA GLU A 42 4.00 -59.41 -29.64
C GLU A 42 4.02 -59.07 -28.14
N LYS A 43 4.62 -59.91 -27.30
CA LYS A 43 4.82 -59.62 -25.87
C LYS A 43 5.65 -58.35 -25.65
N PHE A 44 6.72 -58.18 -26.43
CA PHE A 44 7.55 -56.98 -26.34
C PHE A 44 6.77 -55.71 -26.74
N LEU A 45 6.02 -55.75 -27.85
CA LEU A 45 5.17 -54.65 -28.28
C LEU A 45 4.11 -54.29 -27.24
N SER A 46 3.51 -55.29 -26.59
CA SER A 46 2.55 -55.09 -25.51
C SER A 46 3.19 -54.39 -24.30
N TYR A 47 4.35 -54.86 -23.84
CA TYR A 47 5.12 -54.21 -22.77
C TYR A 47 5.49 -52.77 -23.14
N PHE A 48 5.99 -52.57 -24.36
CA PHE A 48 6.41 -51.25 -24.84
C PHE A 48 5.26 -50.26 -24.92
N LYS A 49 4.07 -50.70 -25.35
CA LYS A 49 2.84 -49.90 -25.34
C LYS A 49 2.49 -49.43 -23.93
N TRP A 50 2.58 -50.32 -22.94
CA TRP A 50 2.35 -49.96 -21.53
C TRP A 50 3.38 -48.99 -20.98
N VAL A 51 4.65 -49.16 -21.34
CA VAL A 51 5.71 -48.20 -20.96
C VAL A 51 5.41 -46.81 -21.52
N ILE A 52 5.07 -46.68 -22.81
CA ILE A 52 4.72 -45.38 -23.41
C ILE A 52 3.51 -44.75 -22.71
N ILE A 53 2.45 -45.53 -22.46
CA ILE A 53 1.24 -45.02 -21.80
C ILE A 53 1.58 -44.51 -20.39
N SER A 54 2.34 -45.29 -19.61
CA SER A 54 2.73 -44.88 -18.26
C SER A 54 3.62 -43.63 -18.27
N LEU A 55 4.52 -43.51 -19.25
CA LEU A 55 5.39 -42.36 -19.42
C LEU A 55 4.56 -41.11 -19.73
N ALA A 56 3.63 -41.22 -20.69
CA ALA A 56 2.77 -40.12 -21.09
C ALA A 56 1.90 -39.61 -19.93
N ILE A 57 1.28 -40.53 -19.18
CA ILE A 57 0.46 -40.17 -18.00
C ILE A 57 1.33 -39.50 -16.92
N SER A 58 2.53 -40.02 -16.67
CA SER A 58 3.46 -39.43 -15.69
C SER A 58 3.87 -38.01 -16.10
N THR A 59 4.17 -37.78 -17.38
CA THR A 59 4.49 -36.45 -17.94
C THR A 59 3.36 -35.47 -17.76
N VAL A 60 2.14 -35.84 -18.14
CA VAL A 60 0.98 -34.96 -17.97
C VAL A 60 0.75 -34.65 -16.50
N THR A 61 0.84 -35.66 -15.62
CA THR A 61 0.64 -35.48 -14.19
C THR A 61 1.67 -34.52 -13.58
N LEU A 62 2.94 -34.62 -13.99
CA LEU A 62 3.99 -33.72 -13.50
C LEU A 62 3.83 -32.29 -14.01
N ILE A 63 3.56 -32.10 -15.31
CA ILE A 63 3.28 -30.78 -15.87
C ILE A 63 2.11 -30.11 -15.14
N VAL A 64 1.01 -30.85 -14.93
CA VAL A 64 -0.16 -30.34 -14.22
C VAL A 64 0.18 -30.02 -12.76
N THR A 65 0.95 -30.87 -12.08
CA THR A 65 1.37 -30.65 -10.70
C THR A 65 2.26 -29.40 -10.57
N ASP A 66 3.21 -29.21 -11.48
CA ASP A 66 4.10 -28.05 -11.47
C ASP A 66 3.31 -26.76 -11.78
N LEU A 67 2.37 -26.82 -12.72
CA LEU A 67 1.49 -25.68 -13.01
C LEU A 67 0.60 -25.31 -11.81
N PHE A 68 0.10 -26.29 -11.05
CA PHE A 68 -0.62 -26.03 -9.81
C PHE A 68 0.29 -25.45 -8.71
N LYS A 69 1.53 -25.90 -8.61
CA LYS A 69 2.51 -25.33 -7.65
C LYS A 69 2.85 -23.89 -7.97
N GLU A 70 3.06 -23.56 -9.26
CA GLU A 70 3.30 -22.18 -9.70
C GLU A 70 2.11 -21.29 -9.33
N ARG A 71 0.88 -21.74 -9.61
CA ARG A 71 -0.34 -21.01 -9.24
C ARG A 71 -0.51 -20.84 -7.74
N ASP A 72 -0.22 -21.86 -6.94
CA ASP A 72 -0.29 -21.78 -5.48
C ASP A 72 0.77 -20.82 -4.93
N GLN A 73 1.97 -20.81 -5.53
CA GLN A 73 3.01 -19.85 -5.21
C GLN A 73 2.59 -18.42 -5.59
N ASP A 74 2.04 -18.20 -6.78
CA ASP A 74 1.51 -16.89 -7.21
C ASP A 74 0.45 -16.37 -6.23
N VAL A 75 -0.48 -17.23 -5.79
CA VAL A 75 -1.52 -16.86 -4.81
C VAL A 75 -0.91 -16.48 -3.46
N LYS A 76 0.07 -17.26 -2.97
CA LYS A 76 0.78 -16.95 -1.72
C LYS A 76 1.57 -15.65 -1.82
N GLU A 77 2.22 -15.40 -2.95
CA GLU A 77 2.92 -14.14 -3.21
C GLU A 77 1.94 -12.97 -3.22
N LEU A 78 0.80 -13.09 -3.91
CA LEU A 78 -0.27 -12.08 -3.89
C LEU A 78 -0.78 -11.81 -2.47
N GLN A 79 -1.07 -12.84 -1.69
CA GLN A 79 -1.52 -12.69 -0.29
C GLN A 79 -0.48 -12.00 0.59
N TYR A 80 0.80 -12.35 0.43
CA TYR A 80 1.89 -11.73 1.17
C TYR A 80 2.02 -10.24 0.81
N PHE A 81 1.90 -9.90 -0.47
CA PHE A 81 2.00 -8.52 -0.94
C PHE A 81 0.75 -7.68 -0.68
N ASP A 82 -0.44 -8.27 -0.60
CA ASP A 82 -1.68 -7.57 -0.23
C ASP A 82 -1.56 -6.86 1.13
N LYS A 83 -0.85 -7.49 2.08
CA LYS A 83 -0.52 -6.85 3.37
C LYS A 83 0.24 -5.54 3.18
N TYR A 84 1.24 -5.51 2.31
CA TYR A 84 2.04 -4.32 2.04
C TYR A 84 1.32 -3.29 1.17
N VAL A 85 0.40 -3.72 0.30
CA VAL A 85 -0.49 -2.81 -0.44
C VAL A 85 -1.30 -1.98 0.55
N ASN A 86 -1.84 -2.60 1.60
CA ASN A 86 -2.59 -1.88 2.63
C ASN A 86 -1.71 -0.87 3.40
N ASP A 87 -0.45 -1.20 3.68
CA ASP A 87 0.49 -0.26 4.30
C ASP A 87 0.74 0.97 3.40
N VAL A 88 0.89 0.76 2.09
CA VAL A 88 1.03 1.86 1.10
C VAL A 88 -0.24 2.70 1.02
N LYS A 89 -1.41 2.05 1.03
CA LYS A 89 -2.71 2.69 0.86
C LYS A 89 -3.08 3.58 2.06
N ASN A 90 -2.68 3.17 3.26
CA ASN A 90 -3.01 3.84 4.52
C ASN A 90 -1.97 4.89 4.95
N GLU A 91 -0.79 4.92 4.34
CA GLU A 91 0.23 5.92 4.66
C GLU A 91 -0.15 7.30 4.08
N GLU A 92 -0.33 8.26 4.98
CA GLU A 92 -0.70 9.64 4.66
C GLU A 92 0.52 10.44 4.16
N ARG A 93 1.74 10.09 4.57
CA ARG A 93 2.95 10.85 4.21
C ARG A 93 3.42 10.51 2.79
N PRO A 94 3.45 11.49 1.86
CA PRO A 94 3.75 11.18 0.46
C PRO A 94 5.17 10.63 0.22
N LEU A 95 6.17 11.10 0.98
CA LEU A 95 7.54 10.60 0.89
C LEU A 95 7.65 9.12 1.33
N VAL A 96 6.92 8.73 2.37
CA VAL A 96 6.95 7.35 2.87
C VAL A 96 6.25 6.42 1.88
N ARG A 97 5.14 6.86 1.28
CA ARG A 97 4.47 6.15 0.19
C ARG A 97 5.40 5.89 -1.00
N LEU A 98 6.19 6.89 -1.42
CA LEU A 98 7.20 6.74 -2.47
C LEU A 98 8.30 5.73 -2.06
N GLN A 99 8.79 5.80 -0.82
CA GLN A 99 9.82 4.87 -0.33
C GLN A 99 9.31 3.42 -0.28
N LEU A 100 8.06 3.21 0.14
CA LEU A 100 7.42 1.90 0.13
C LEU A 100 7.26 1.37 -1.29
N ALA A 101 6.77 2.20 -2.23
CA ALA A 101 6.67 1.82 -3.64
C ALA A 101 8.03 1.46 -4.24
N LYS A 102 9.08 2.21 -3.90
CA LYS A 102 10.46 1.90 -4.30
C LYS A 102 10.90 0.55 -3.75
N TYR A 103 10.70 0.32 -2.46
CA TYR A 103 11.07 -0.94 -1.81
C TYR A 103 10.37 -2.13 -2.47
N LEU A 104 9.04 -2.05 -2.65
CA LEU A 104 8.25 -3.11 -3.26
C LEU A 104 8.64 -3.36 -4.72
N SER A 105 9.05 -2.34 -5.48
CA SER A 105 9.59 -2.53 -6.84
C SER A 105 10.87 -3.36 -6.90
N ILE A 106 11.66 -3.35 -5.82
CA ILE A 106 12.93 -4.06 -5.71
C ILE A 106 12.70 -5.48 -5.20
N VAL A 107 11.91 -5.64 -4.13
CA VAL A 107 11.72 -6.92 -3.44
C VAL A 107 10.63 -7.80 -4.04
N ALA A 108 9.80 -7.27 -4.95
CA ALA A 108 8.77 -8.05 -5.61
C ALA A 108 9.37 -9.24 -6.41
N PRO A 109 8.70 -10.41 -6.38
CA PRO A 109 9.10 -11.58 -7.14
C PRO A 109 9.07 -11.30 -8.65
N SER A 110 9.99 -11.94 -9.39
CA SER A 110 10.14 -11.76 -10.84
C SER A 110 8.85 -12.05 -11.60
N GLY A 111 8.68 -11.43 -12.77
CA GLY A 111 7.48 -11.59 -13.60
C GLY A 111 6.57 -10.36 -13.56
N GLU A 112 5.28 -10.58 -13.72
CA GLU A 112 4.30 -9.48 -13.86
C GLU A 112 4.13 -8.67 -12.57
N MET A 113 4.34 -9.27 -11.39
CA MET A 113 4.23 -8.56 -10.12
C MET A 113 5.33 -7.50 -9.95
N LYS A 114 6.60 -7.86 -10.17
CA LYS A 114 7.72 -6.90 -10.17
C LYS A 114 7.56 -5.80 -11.19
N LYS A 115 7.07 -6.13 -12.39
CA LYS A 115 6.80 -5.16 -13.45
C LYS A 115 5.72 -4.17 -13.02
N SER A 116 4.64 -4.65 -12.39
CA SER A 116 3.54 -3.82 -11.89
C SER A 116 4.00 -2.84 -10.80
N TRP A 117 4.78 -3.32 -9.83
CA TRP A 117 5.37 -2.47 -8.78
C TRP A 117 6.39 -1.47 -9.32
N THR A 118 7.19 -1.87 -10.32
CA THR A 118 8.14 -0.96 -10.98
C THR A 118 7.41 0.16 -11.71
N ASN A 119 6.35 -0.18 -12.45
CA ASN A 119 5.52 0.81 -13.14
C ASN A 119 4.85 1.75 -12.15
N TYR A 120 4.27 1.22 -11.07
CA TYR A 120 3.67 2.02 -10.02
C TYR A 120 4.68 2.99 -9.39
N TYR A 121 5.87 2.50 -9.02
CA TYR A 121 6.94 3.35 -8.49
C TYR A 121 7.33 4.47 -9.46
N ASN A 122 7.49 4.17 -10.75
CA ASN A 122 7.83 5.17 -11.76
C ASN A 122 6.77 6.26 -11.89
N THR A 123 5.48 5.90 -11.80
CA THR A 123 4.37 6.85 -11.83
C THR A 123 4.38 7.72 -10.57
N ILE A 124 4.40 7.13 -9.37
CA ILE A 124 4.39 7.86 -8.10
C ILE A 124 5.63 8.77 -7.98
N LYS A 125 6.79 8.34 -8.48
CA LYS A 125 7.99 9.17 -8.51
C LYS A 125 7.79 10.44 -9.33
N ARG A 126 7.18 10.32 -10.52
CA ARG A 126 6.88 11.48 -11.37
C ARG A 126 5.92 12.44 -10.69
N GLU A 127 4.86 11.90 -10.09
CA GLU A 127 3.88 12.68 -9.33
C GLU A 127 4.53 13.38 -8.12
N TYR A 128 5.44 12.70 -7.42
CA TYR A 128 6.21 13.28 -6.31
C TYR A 128 7.10 14.44 -6.77
N ASP A 129 7.79 14.31 -7.91
CA ASP A 129 8.63 15.37 -8.45
C ASP A 129 7.79 16.62 -8.80
N ASP A 130 6.60 16.41 -9.36
CA ASP A 130 5.65 17.49 -9.67
C ASP A 130 5.05 18.11 -8.40
N TYR A 131 4.78 17.31 -7.36
CA TYR A 131 4.38 17.77 -6.03
C TYR A 131 5.43 18.71 -5.41
N ILE A 132 6.71 18.33 -5.42
CA ILE A 132 7.79 19.17 -4.86
C ILE A 132 7.92 20.48 -5.62
N LYS A 133 7.81 20.46 -6.96
CA LYS A 133 7.80 21.69 -7.78
C LYS A 133 6.62 22.59 -7.41
N ALA A 134 5.41 22.04 -7.32
CA ALA A 134 4.22 22.78 -6.95
C ALA A 134 4.35 23.41 -5.56
N GLN A 135 4.86 22.66 -4.58
CA GLN A 135 5.09 23.17 -3.23
C GLN A 135 6.11 24.31 -3.20
N ASN A 136 7.21 24.19 -3.95
CA ASN A 136 8.22 25.25 -4.04
C ASN A 136 7.70 26.50 -4.73
N ASN A 137 6.86 26.36 -5.77
CA ASN A 137 6.21 27.47 -6.44
C ASN A 137 5.27 28.20 -5.47
N LEU A 138 4.41 27.48 -4.75
CA LEU A 138 3.53 28.07 -3.73
C LEU A 138 4.30 28.84 -2.66
N LYS A 139 5.43 28.30 -2.17
CA LYS A 139 6.29 29.01 -1.21
C LYS A 139 6.85 30.31 -1.79
N ARG A 140 7.28 30.30 -3.05
CA ARG A 140 7.79 31.50 -3.73
C ARG A 140 6.69 32.54 -3.96
N ASP A 141 5.52 32.10 -4.40
CA ASP A 141 4.42 32.97 -4.79
C ASP A 141 3.69 33.55 -3.57
N SER A 142 3.73 32.86 -2.42
CA SER A 142 3.22 33.36 -1.13
C SER A 142 3.96 34.58 -0.59
N ALA A 143 5.15 34.90 -1.12
CA ALA A 143 5.92 36.09 -0.76
C ALA A 143 5.53 37.35 -1.56
N ILE A 144 4.62 37.24 -2.54
CA ILE A 144 4.19 38.34 -3.40
C ILE A 144 2.96 39.02 -2.80
N ALA A 145 3.09 40.30 -2.42
CA ALA A 145 2.02 41.05 -1.74
C ALA A 145 0.79 41.36 -2.62
N ASN A 146 0.93 41.39 -3.95
CA ASN A 146 -0.15 41.66 -4.91
C ASN A 146 -0.03 40.75 -6.15
N PRO A 147 -0.60 39.53 -6.14
CA PRO A 147 -0.51 38.60 -7.26
C PRO A 147 -1.40 39.02 -8.43
N THR A 148 -0.91 38.83 -9.65
CA THR A 148 -1.68 39.00 -10.90
C THR A 148 -2.71 37.87 -11.08
N PRO A 149 -3.78 38.06 -11.88
CA PRO A 149 -4.77 37.00 -12.15
C PRO A 149 -4.18 35.68 -12.68
N LYS A 150 -3.10 35.76 -13.49
CA LYS A 150 -2.37 34.57 -13.96
C LYS A 150 -1.65 33.83 -12.82
N GLN A 151 -1.08 34.57 -11.86
CA GLN A 151 -0.43 33.98 -10.69
C GLN A 151 -1.45 33.36 -9.73
N ILE A 152 -2.64 33.97 -9.59
CA ILE A 152 -3.74 33.38 -8.82
C ILE A 152 -4.15 32.03 -9.42
N GLN A 153 -4.35 31.98 -10.74
CA GLN A 153 -4.71 30.73 -11.43
C GLN A 153 -3.61 29.65 -11.31
N GLN A 154 -2.33 30.03 -11.41
CA GLN A 154 -1.22 29.10 -11.20
C GLN A 154 -1.12 28.61 -9.75
N ASN A 155 -1.39 29.48 -8.77
CA ASN A 155 -1.44 29.09 -7.36
C ASN A 155 -2.57 28.11 -7.09
N GLU A 156 -3.75 28.33 -7.67
CA GLU A 156 -4.85 27.36 -7.58
C GLU A 156 -4.49 26.01 -8.20
N GLU A 157 -3.82 26.00 -9.36
CA GLU A 157 -3.38 24.76 -10.00
C GLU A 157 -2.31 24.04 -9.17
N ASN A 158 -1.31 24.75 -8.65
CA ASN A 158 -0.28 24.20 -7.79
C ASN A 158 -0.88 23.68 -6.48
N GLN A 159 -1.85 24.39 -5.89
CA GLN A 159 -2.57 23.94 -4.70
C GLN A 159 -3.38 22.67 -4.98
N ARG A 160 -4.04 22.57 -6.14
CA ARG A 160 -4.71 21.33 -6.56
C ARG A 160 -3.75 20.16 -6.66
N LYS A 161 -2.56 20.35 -7.25
CA LYS A 161 -1.53 19.29 -7.36
C LYS A 161 -1.04 18.84 -5.99
N VAL A 162 -0.80 19.79 -5.08
CA VAL A 162 -0.44 19.51 -3.68
C VAL A 162 -1.55 18.71 -2.99
N ASN A 163 -2.79 19.18 -3.06
CA ASN A 163 -3.93 18.52 -2.42
C ASN A 163 -4.16 17.11 -2.97
N LEU A 164 -4.08 16.93 -4.29
CA LEU A 164 -4.29 15.62 -4.93
C LEU A 164 -3.28 14.58 -4.41
N PHE A 165 -2.03 14.99 -4.25
CA PHE A 165 -0.95 14.08 -3.85
C PHE A 165 -0.90 13.83 -2.33
N GLU A 166 -1.27 14.83 -1.53
CA GLU A 166 -1.40 14.70 -0.06
C GLU A 166 -2.67 13.96 0.36
N THR A 167 -3.65 13.82 -0.55
CA THR A 167 -4.85 13.03 -0.27
C THR A 167 -4.46 11.55 -0.09
N PRO A 168 -4.91 10.90 1.01
CA PRO A 168 -4.69 9.47 1.21
C PRO A 168 -5.36 8.63 0.11
N LEU A 169 -4.70 7.55 -0.32
CA LEU A 169 -5.20 6.64 -1.35
C LEU A 169 -6.39 5.79 -0.88
N SER A 170 -6.59 5.67 0.43
CA SER A 170 -7.76 5.04 1.02
C SER A 170 -8.65 6.08 1.65
N SER A 171 -9.94 6.06 1.30
CA SER A 171 -11.01 6.68 2.05
C SER A 171 -11.43 5.83 3.25
N THR A 172 -10.54 4.98 3.80
CA THR A 172 -10.65 4.61 5.22
C THR A 172 -10.32 5.85 6.04
N THR A 173 -11.18 6.85 5.91
CA THR A 173 -11.61 7.71 7.00
C THR A 173 -11.68 6.79 8.20
N ASN A 174 -10.72 6.90 9.11
CA ASN A 174 -11.08 6.73 10.50
C ASN A 174 -12.33 7.59 10.66
N GLU A 175 -13.50 6.98 10.83
CA GLU A 175 -14.80 7.67 10.96
C GLU A 175 -14.78 8.70 12.13
N ASN A 176 -13.67 8.79 12.85
CA ASN A 176 -13.37 9.71 13.95
C ASN A 176 -12.15 10.61 13.69
N ALA A 177 -11.82 10.97 12.45
CA ALA A 177 -10.77 11.96 12.14
C ALA A 177 -11.23 13.39 12.48
N GLU A 178 -11.60 13.60 13.74
CA GLU A 178 -12.01 14.89 14.28
C GLU A 178 -10.80 15.82 14.38
N TRP A 179 -10.97 17.04 13.90
CA TRP A 179 -10.03 18.15 14.05
C TRP A 179 -10.47 19.04 15.19
N LEU A 180 -9.49 19.63 15.87
CA LEU A 180 -9.68 20.47 17.04
C LEU A 180 -8.98 21.82 16.81
N ILE A 181 -9.59 22.89 17.31
CA ILE A 181 -8.90 24.19 17.44
C ILE A 181 -8.52 24.38 18.89
N ILE A 182 -7.21 24.49 19.15
CA ILE A 182 -6.70 24.84 20.48
C ILE A 182 -6.73 26.37 20.57
N ALA A 183 -7.69 26.89 21.32
CA ALA A 183 -7.97 28.32 21.40
C ALA A 183 -7.14 29.01 22.49
N ALA A 184 -6.91 28.36 23.63
CA ALA A 184 -6.12 28.93 24.71
C ALA A 184 -5.54 27.85 25.63
N GLY A 185 -4.52 28.22 26.42
CA GLY A 185 -3.93 27.36 27.43
C GLY A 185 -3.65 28.11 28.72
N SER A 186 -3.99 27.50 29.85
CA SER A 186 -3.77 28.04 31.20
C SER A 186 -3.33 26.93 32.15
N THR A 187 -2.57 27.25 33.19
CA THR A 187 -2.26 26.33 34.29
C THR A 187 -3.40 26.26 35.32
N ASP A 188 -4.33 27.21 35.25
CA ASP A 188 -5.46 27.39 36.14
C ASP A 188 -6.79 27.22 35.36
N ILE A 189 -7.75 26.53 35.97
CA ILE A 189 -9.04 26.18 35.37
C ILE A 189 -9.97 27.39 35.28
N ASP A 190 -9.91 28.34 36.21
CA ASP A 190 -10.77 29.52 36.20
C ASP A 190 -10.45 30.42 34.99
N ASN A 191 -9.15 30.60 34.73
CA ASN A 191 -8.67 31.26 33.51
C ASN A 191 -9.03 30.50 32.22
N ALA A 192 -9.13 29.18 32.27
CA ALA A 192 -9.59 28.38 31.13
C ALA A 192 -11.11 28.55 30.90
N ASN A 193 -11.90 28.70 31.96
CA ASN A 193 -13.35 28.95 31.90
C ASN A 193 -13.68 30.30 31.23
N ILE A 194 -12.92 31.36 31.52
CA ILE A 194 -13.09 32.67 30.84
C ILE A 194 -12.95 32.53 29.31
N ASN A 195 -11.98 31.73 28.86
CA ASN A 195 -11.78 31.49 27.43
C ASN A 195 -12.84 30.53 26.85
N LEU A 196 -13.34 29.59 27.65
CA LEU A 196 -14.42 28.68 27.26
C LEU A 196 -15.71 29.45 26.96
N GLU A 197 -16.06 30.45 27.78
CA GLU A 197 -17.25 31.29 27.54
C GLU A 197 -17.19 32.00 26.17
N LYS A 198 -16.01 32.42 25.74
CA LYS A 198 -15.80 32.98 24.40
C LYS A 198 -15.85 31.90 23.33
N ALA A 199 -15.24 30.75 23.57
CA ALA A 199 -15.22 29.63 22.64
C ALA A 199 -16.62 29.07 22.34
N ILE A 200 -17.49 28.94 23.36
CA ILE A 200 -18.88 28.45 23.21
C ILE A 200 -19.72 29.35 22.28
N LYS A 201 -19.44 30.67 22.25
CA LYS A 201 -20.09 31.62 21.32
C LYS A 201 -19.68 31.41 19.87
N ILE A 202 -18.49 30.84 19.62
CA ILE A 202 -18.00 30.52 18.29
C ILE A 202 -18.47 29.11 17.89
N ASN A 203 -18.29 28.14 18.78
CA ASN A 203 -18.66 26.74 18.58
C ASN A 203 -19.19 26.15 19.90
N HIS A 204 -20.44 25.72 19.89
CA HIS A 204 -21.16 25.21 21.07
C HIS A 204 -20.54 23.94 21.66
N ASN A 205 -19.81 23.17 20.84
CA ASN A 205 -19.14 21.93 21.25
C ASN A 205 -17.76 22.19 21.91
N SER A 206 -17.47 23.45 22.27
CA SER A 206 -16.23 23.79 22.96
C SER A 206 -16.16 23.19 24.35
N SER A 207 -14.98 22.76 24.76
CA SER A 207 -14.75 22.20 26.10
C SER A 207 -13.36 22.53 26.62
N ILE A 208 -13.13 22.25 27.90
CA ILE A 208 -11.80 22.31 28.50
C ILE A 208 -11.23 20.88 28.54
N ILE A 209 -10.03 20.73 28.01
CA ILE A 209 -9.27 19.49 28.06
C ILE A 209 -7.98 19.72 28.87
N LYS A 210 -7.82 18.99 29.98
CA LYS A 210 -6.57 18.94 30.74
C LYS A 210 -5.58 18.02 30.03
N LYS A 211 -4.41 18.55 29.65
CA LYS A 211 -3.32 17.80 29.03
C LYS A 211 -2.01 18.12 29.75
N GLY A 212 -1.44 17.12 30.41
CA GLY A 212 -0.29 17.32 31.31
C GLY A 212 -0.66 18.25 32.48
N GLY A 213 0.24 19.19 32.80
CA GLY A 213 0.06 20.16 33.89
C GLY A 213 -0.78 21.39 33.54
N SER A 214 -1.59 21.35 32.47
CA SER A 214 -2.31 22.55 32.00
C SER A 214 -3.66 22.24 31.36
N PHE A 215 -4.56 23.22 31.44
CA PHE A 215 -5.90 23.20 30.85
C PHE A 215 -5.89 23.89 29.49
N ARG A 216 -6.62 23.33 28.54
CA ARG A 216 -6.72 23.82 27.17
C ARG A 216 -8.17 24.07 26.84
N THR A 217 -8.50 25.27 26.36
CA THR A 217 -9.80 25.55 25.77
C THR A 217 -9.78 25.06 24.34
N VAL A 218 -10.68 24.14 23.99
CA VAL A 218 -10.67 23.40 22.73
C VAL A 218 -12.03 23.50 22.06
N LEU A 219 -12.07 23.93 20.80
CA LEU A 219 -13.27 23.83 19.96
C LEU A 219 -13.24 22.46 19.28
N MET A 220 -14.30 21.69 19.48
CA MET A 220 -14.42 20.30 19.02
C MET A 220 -15.45 20.17 17.89
N GLY A 221 -15.52 18.99 17.28
CA GLY A 221 -16.56 18.62 16.33
C GLY A 221 -16.30 18.97 14.87
N TYR A 222 -15.05 19.25 14.48
CA TYR A 222 -14.72 19.52 13.08
C TYR A 222 -14.41 18.21 12.33
N PRO A 223 -15.22 17.76 11.36
CA PRO A 223 -14.95 16.55 10.58
C PRO A 223 -13.79 16.71 9.59
N SER A 224 -13.37 17.94 9.28
CA SER A 224 -12.27 18.21 8.35
C SER A 224 -11.39 19.36 8.79
N LYS A 225 -10.12 19.35 8.34
CA LYS A 225 -9.18 20.45 8.57
C LYS A 225 -9.68 21.77 7.95
N ILE A 226 -10.30 21.70 6.78
CA ILE A 226 -10.83 22.86 6.04
C ILE A 226 -11.91 23.57 6.86
N GLU A 227 -12.80 22.80 7.49
CA GLU A 227 -13.85 23.35 8.34
C GLU A 227 -13.26 24.04 9.58
N ALA A 228 -12.26 23.43 10.22
CA ALA A 228 -11.53 24.07 11.31
C ALA A 228 -10.78 25.34 10.86
N GLU A 229 -10.16 25.33 9.67
CA GLU A 229 -9.47 26.49 9.08
C GLU A 229 -10.43 27.66 8.83
N SER A 230 -11.67 27.37 8.41
CA SER A 230 -12.69 28.40 8.17
C SER A 230 -13.05 29.20 9.43
N GLN A 231 -12.95 28.60 10.62
CA GLN A 231 -13.25 29.25 11.89
C GLN A 231 -12.00 29.77 12.63
N LEU A 232 -10.80 29.29 12.27
CA LEU A 232 -9.56 29.62 12.97
C LEU A 232 -9.29 31.13 13.03
N GLN A 233 -9.58 31.88 11.96
CA GLN A 233 -9.34 33.33 11.95
C GLN A 233 -10.22 34.06 12.97
N LYS A 234 -11.48 33.61 13.12
CA LYS A 234 -12.40 34.16 14.11
C LYS A 234 -11.92 33.86 15.54
N VAL A 235 -11.47 32.63 15.79
CA VAL A 235 -10.90 32.21 17.08
C VAL A 235 -9.65 33.03 17.43
N ARG A 236 -8.79 33.30 16.44
CA ARG A 236 -7.59 34.12 16.65
C ARG A 236 -7.88 35.55 17.04
N ASN A 237 -8.93 36.14 16.47
CA ASN A 237 -9.33 37.51 16.73
C ASN A 237 -10.07 37.64 18.08
N GLU A 238 -10.94 36.69 18.42
CA GLU A 238 -11.84 36.81 19.58
C GLU A 238 -11.26 36.19 20.86
N ILE A 239 -10.34 35.22 20.75
CA ILE A 239 -9.82 34.47 21.90
C ILE A 239 -8.32 34.66 22.06
N ASN A 240 -7.53 34.19 21.09
CA ASN A 240 -6.07 34.23 21.18
C ASN A 240 -5.42 34.13 19.80
N SER A 241 -4.57 35.09 19.45
CA SER A 241 -3.86 35.13 18.17
C SER A 241 -2.98 33.91 17.89
N MET A 242 -2.53 33.20 18.94
CA MET A 242 -1.70 32.00 18.85
C MET A 242 -2.50 30.70 18.69
N SER A 243 -3.81 30.77 18.46
CA SER A 243 -4.65 29.59 18.25
C SER A 243 -4.21 28.78 17.05
N TYR A 244 -4.30 27.45 17.15
CA TYR A 244 -3.83 26.51 16.14
C TYR A 244 -4.69 25.26 16.03
N ILE A 245 -4.64 24.61 14.87
CA ILE A 245 -5.40 23.41 14.55
C ILE A 245 -4.57 22.16 14.81
N VAL A 246 -5.21 21.15 15.37
CA VAL A 246 -4.61 19.83 15.57
C VAL A 246 -5.60 18.73 15.21
N ARG A 247 -5.09 17.55 14.88
CA ARG A 247 -5.91 16.35 14.73
C ARG A 247 -6.13 15.74 16.12
N LYS A 248 -7.36 15.35 16.45
CA LYS A 248 -7.70 14.79 17.77
C LYS A 248 -6.80 13.61 18.13
N THR A 249 -6.69 12.63 17.24
CA THR A 249 -5.96 11.38 17.49
C THR A 249 -4.45 11.56 17.71
N THR A 250 -3.83 12.58 17.12
CA THR A 250 -2.40 12.85 17.32
C THR A 250 -2.15 13.77 18.50
N TRP A 251 -3.11 14.63 18.82
CA TRP A 251 -3.00 15.54 19.94
C TRP A 251 -3.41 14.89 21.26
N CYS A 252 -4.36 13.96 21.24
CA CYS A 252 -4.84 13.25 22.41
C CYS A 252 -5.29 11.84 22.05
N ASN A 253 -4.60 10.83 22.57
CA ASN A 253 -4.91 9.44 22.24
C ASN A 253 -6.25 9.03 22.83
N THR A 254 -6.50 9.41 24.09
CA THR A 254 -7.74 9.08 24.80
C THR A 254 -8.26 10.26 25.59
N ILE A 255 -9.58 10.51 25.49
CA ILE A 255 -10.28 11.55 26.25
C ILE A 255 -11.17 10.85 27.27
N GLU A 256 -10.92 11.11 28.54
CA GLU A 256 -11.75 10.64 29.66
C GLU A 256 -12.51 11.80 30.30
N LYS A 257 -13.65 11.51 30.93
CA LYS A 257 -14.43 12.50 31.65
C LYS A 257 -13.90 12.62 33.08
N GLY A 258 -13.31 13.75 33.44
CA GLY A 258 -12.94 14.09 34.82
C GLY A 258 -14.11 14.71 35.61
N SER A 259 -13.84 15.12 36.85
CA SER A 259 -14.81 15.83 37.71
C SER A 259 -15.24 17.17 37.10
N ASP A 260 -14.27 17.96 36.63
CA ASP A 260 -14.49 19.36 36.24
C ASP A 260 -14.22 19.63 34.75
N CYS A 261 -13.50 18.73 34.07
CA CYS A 261 -13.14 18.87 32.66
C CYS A 261 -12.79 17.53 32.02
N LEU A 262 -12.60 17.53 30.70
CA LEU A 262 -12.10 16.37 29.98
C LEU A 262 -10.60 16.19 30.25
N ILE A 263 -10.12 14.96 30.35
CA ILE A 263 -8.72 14.63 30.63
C ILE A 263 -8.14 13.92 29.41
N CYS A 264 -7.02 14.45 28.92
CA CYS A 264 -6.24 13.82 27.87
C CYS A 264 -5.18 12.90 28.45
N LYS A 265 -5.23 11.62 28.07
CA LYS A 265 -4.21 10.60 28.37
C LYS A 265 -3.50 10.13 27.11
#